data_AF-A0A433BTR1-F1
#
_entry.id   AF-A0A433BTR1-F1
#
_cell.length_a   1.000
_cell.length_b   1.000
_cell.length_c   1.000
_cell.angle_alpha   90.00
_cell.angle_beta   90.00
_cell.angle_gamma   90.00
#
_symmetry.space_group_name_H-M   'P 1'
#
loop_
_entity.id
_entity.type
_entity.pdbx_description
1 polymer ?
#
loop_
_entity_poly.entity_id
_entity_poly.type
_entity_poly.pdbx_seq_one_letter_code
_entity_poly.pdbx_strand_id
1 'polypeptide(L)'
;MCGFAGSEALSSIARLVGLVSAGAVPEAARPFVFGARLFALQKAGGGIRPIACGDVFRRIAARILAGNASRQLSPFLFSNRQVGVQAPCGAEAAQLAARRFAAAASEEDVVLKLDFKNAFNTIARQSFVEGVSSRVPALLPHVWAAYGAPGALFFGDTRLASSAGAQQGDPLGPLLFSIAAAFLRTRVLATLSADEVAAIRFEAAFLDDVSFGAPAPVARKLLDAFRALGPGAGAELNLGKTEVVLHQSAPPTVAALFPDVGAHLSLQSFSLLGAPCGLSLAAAGAAAGEFCARQARKVSLIGRVPDPAVAFALLRFCGAQPLGNFIARAVGPSAAPALEVLDAAAAAAFEEAVLVLPPPCLEVAALPARLGGLGLRRVAPLALLAFVAARAAATPLADKLVAPGLVEDAFAADLSSAIARFTVEFPAAGREAAALVSERAGGAQKRLTALREQEVFDRILAAASLEQRAR
;
A
#
# COMPACT_ATOMS: atom_id res chain seq x y z
N MET A 1 21.77 -36.08 23.41
CA MET A 1 21.56 -35.01 24.40
C MET A 1 20.78 -33.87 23.75
N CYS A 2 19.46 -33.96 23.68
CA CYS A 2 18.62 -32.87 23.17
C CYS A 2 17.39 -32.74 24.08
N GLY A 3 17.65 -32.41 25.35
CA GLY A 3 16.64 -32.17 26.37
C GLY A 3 16.74 -30.74 26.86
N PHE A 4 16.42 -29.78 26.00
CA PHE A 4 16.05 -28.45 26.49
C PHE A 4 14.53 -28.38 26.45
N ALA A 5 13.89 -28.29 27.61
CA ALA A 5 12.46 -28.00 27.68
C ALA A 5 12.21 -26.70 26.89
N GLY A 6 11.21 -26.67 26.01
CA GLY A 6 10.94 -25.52 25.14
C GLY A 6 10.80 -24.17 25.87
N SER A 7 10.58 -24.20 27.19
CA SER A 7 10.59 -23.03 28.08
C SER A 7 11.96 -22.36 28.22
N GLU A 8 13.06 -23.10 28.37
CA GLU A 8 14.40 -22.52 28.63
C GLU A 8 14.98 -21.81 27.39
N ALA A 9 14.77 -22.40 26.21
CA ALA A 9 15.15 -21.80 24.94
C ALA A 9 14.37 -20.50 24.70
N LEU A 10 13.05 -20.52 24.94
CA LEU A 10 12.20 -19.34 24.82
C LEU A 10 12.61 -18.24 25.80
N SER A 11 12.89 -18.56 27.06
CA SER A 11 13.38 -17.61 28.07
C SER A 11 14.73 -17.00 27.67
N SER A 12 15.62 -17.78 27.05
CA SER A 12 16.91 -17.28 26.59
C SER A 12 16.77 -16.36 25.37
N ILE A 13 15.92 -16.70 24.41
CA ILE A 13 15.57 -15.83 23.28
C ILE A 13 14.93 -14.53 23.79
N ALA A 14 13.99 -14.61 24.72
CA ALA A 14 13.33 -13.43 25.30
C ALA A 14 14.33 -12.50 26.00
N ARG A 15 15.29 -13.04 26.76
CA ARG A 15 16.36 -12.27 27.39
C ARG A 15 17.25 -11.58 26.34
N LEU A 16 17.67 -12.30 25.30
CA LEU A 16 18.49 -11.73 24.23
C LEU A 16 17.75 -10.63 23.47
N VAL A 17 16.49 -10.87 23.08
CA VAL A 17 15.64 -9.84 22.46
C VAL A 17 15.44 -8.64 23.39
N GLY A 18 15.33 -8.86 24.70
CA GLY A 18 15.27 -7.80 25.70
C GLY A 18 16.53 -6.93 25.72
N LEU A 19 17.72 -7.54 25.71
CA LEU A 19 19.00 -6.84 25.60
C LEU A 19 19.10 -6.02 24.31
N VAL A 20 18.72 -6.61 23.17
CA VAL A 20 18.72 -5.93 21.87
C VAL A 20 17.71 -4.77 21.86
N SER A 21 16.52 -4.97 22.42
CA SER A 21 15.47 -3.95 22.52
C SER A 21 15.87 -2.80 23.44
N ALA A 22 16.65 -3.06 24.48
CA ALA A 22 17.18 -2.04 25.38
C ALA A 22 18.40 -1.28 24.81
N GLY A 23 18.92 -1.67 23.63
CA GLY A 23 20.17 -1.14 23.10
C GLY A 23 21.41 -1.58 23.90
N ALA A 24 21.27 -2.57 24.78
CA ALA A 24 22.31 -3.05 25.70
C ALA A 24 23.26 -4.08 25.04
N VAL A 25 23.36 -4.06 23.71
CA VAL A 25 24.31 -4.89 22.96
C VAL A 25 25.71 -4.30 23.15
N PRO A 26 26.72 -5.10 23.55
CA PRO A 26 28.10 -4.65 23.67
C PRO A 26 28.60 -4.01 22.37
N GLU A 27 29.37 -2.93 22.48
CA GLU A 27 29.79 -2.13 21.32
C GLU A 27 30.50 -2.96 20.24
N ALA A 28 31.38 -3.88 20.64
CA ALA A 28 32.08 -4.78 19.73
C ALA A 28 31.15 -5.71 18.91
N ALA A 29 29.96 -6.02 19.44
CA ALA A 29 28.97 -6.86 18.78
C ALA A 29 27.97 -6.07 17.92
N ARG A 30 27.80 -4.77 18.17
CA ARG A 30 26.81 -3.92 17.47
C ARG A 30 26.95 -3.95 15.94
N PRO A 31 28.15 -3.89 15.33
CA PRO A 31 28.26 -3.94 13.87
C PRO A 31 27.68 -5.21 13.25
N PHE A 32 27.62 -6.30 14.00
CA PHE A 32 27.13 -7.60 13.53
C PHE A 32 25.65 -7.80 13.88
N VAL A 33 25.25 -7.51 15.12
CA VAL A 33 23.84 -7.63 15.57
C VAL A 33 22.94 -6.62 14.86
N PHE A 34 23.43 -5.39 14.66
CA PHE A 34 22.77 -4.33 13.88
C PHE A 34 23.27 -4.24 12.43
N GLY A 35 24.08 -5.21 12.03
CA GLY A 35 24.43 -5.45 10.63
C GLY A 35 23.29 -6.12 9.87
N ALA A 36 23.57 -6.49 8.62
CA ALA A 36 22.63 -7.23 7.77
C ALA A 36 23.35 -7.97 6.64
N ARG A 37 22.73 -9.05 6.16
CA ARG A 37 23.06 -9.63 4.85
C ARG A 37 22.34 -8.84 3.76
N LEU A 38 23.06 -8.40 2.74
CA LEU A 38 22.51 -7.68 1.60
C LEU A 38 22.09 -8.63 0.49
N PHE A 39 20.93 -8.33 -0.10
CA PHE A 39 20.43 -8.95 -1.31
C PHE A 39 20.20 -7.89 -2.37
N ALA A 40 20.76 -8.08 -3.56
CA ALA A 40 20.57 -7.17 -4.69
C ALA A 40 19.39 -7.65 -5.54
N LEU A 41 18.20 -7.10 -5.29
CA LEU A 41 17.02 -7.42 -6.09
C LEU A 41 16.98 -6.56 -7.36
N GLN A 42 16.67 -7.16 -8.50
CA GLN A 42 16.47 -6.43 -9.75
C GLN A 42 15.11 -5.71 -9.73
N LYS A 43 15.12 -4.42 -10.07
CA LYS A 43 13.90 -3.65 -10.36
C LYS A 43 13.48 -3.92 -11.80
N ALA A 44 12.17 -3.82 -12.07
CA ALA A 44 11.62 -4.00 -13.42
C ALA A 44 12.25 -3.08 -14.48
N GLY A 45 12.78 -1.91 -14.09
CA GLY A 45 13.48 -0.97 -14.97
C GLY A 45 15.01 -1.07 -14.95
N GLY A 46 15.59 -2.24 -14.63
CA GLY A 46 17.03 -2.48 -14.69
C GLY A 46 17.88 -1.96 -13.51
N GLY A 47 17.31 -1.13 -12.62
CA GLY A 47 17.99 -0.70 -11.40
C GLY A 47 18.08 -1.79 -10.32
N ILE A 48 18.94 -1.60 -9.32
CA ILE A 48 19.06 -2.51 -8.16
C ILE A 48 18.29 -1.96 -6.95
N ARG A 49 17.65 -2.85 -6.19
CA ARG A 49 17.11 -2.57 -4.86
C ARG A 49 17.89 -3.39 -3.82
N PRO A 50 18.78 -2.77 -3.04
CA PRO A 50 19.47 -3.47 -1.97
C PRO A 50 18.51 -3.70 -0.80
N ILE A 51 18.37 -4.95 -0.37
CA ILE A 51 17.61 -5.34 0.82
C ILE A 51 18.59 -5.79 1.89
N ALA A 52 18.58 -5.08 3.02
CA ALA A 52 19.32 -5.40 4.22
C ALA A 52 18.50 -6.33 5.12
N CYS A 53 18.76 -7.64 5.01
CA CYS A 53 18.18 -8.64 5.89
C CYS A 53 18.97 -8.69 7.21
N GLY A 54 18.47 -7.99 8.22
CA GLY A 54 19.07 -7.97 9.56
C GLY A 54 18.92 -9.30 10.30
N ASP A 55 19.71 -9.43 11.39
CA ASP A 55 19.63 -10.56 12.30
C ASP A 55 18.21 -10.79 12.86
N VAL A 56 17.86 -12.05 13.11
CA VAL A 56 16.51 -12.42 13.57
C VAL A 56 16.14 -11.78 14.91
N PHE A 57 17.08 -11.71 15.87
CA PHE A 57 16.82 -11.13 17.19
C PHE A 57 16.63 -9.63 17.11
N ARG A 58 17.42 -8.96 16.26
CA ARG A 58 17.20 -7.55 15.93
C ARG A 58 15.84 -7.33 15.28
N ARG A 59 15.44 -8.15 14.30
CA ARG A 59 14.15 -8.00 13.61
C ARG A 59 12.97 -8.21 14.56
N ILE A 60 13.07 -9.16 15.49
CA ILE A 60 12.06 -9.35 16.54
C ILE A 60 11.99 -8.12 17.46
N ALA A 61 13.13 -7.65 17.98
CA ALA A 61 13.21 -6.45 18.82
C ALA A 61 12.62 -5.22 18.11
N ALA A 62 13.07 -4.96 16.88
CA ALA A 62 12.60 -3.86 16.04
C ALA A 62 11.09 -3.93 15.78
N ARG A 63 10.52 -5.13 15.56
CA ARG A 63 9.08 -5.31 15.36
C ARG A 63 8.28 -5.00 16.63
N ILE A 64 8.73 -5.45 17.78
CA ILE A 64 8.09 -5.18 19.09
C ILE A 64 8.12 -3.67 19.36
N LEU A 65 9.30 -3.07 19.21
CA LEU A 65 9.52 -1.63 19.41
C LEU A 65 8.69 -0.79 18.45
N ALA A 66 8.67 -1.14 17.16
CA ALA A 66 7.84 -0.46 16.16
C ALA A 66 6.36 -0.51 16.54
N GLY A 67 5.86 -1.65 17.01
CA GLY A 67 4.47 -1.78 17.46
C GLY A 67 4.11 -0.83 18.60
N ASN A 68 5.01 -0.66 19.58
CA ASN A 68 4.80 0.22 20.71
C ASN A 68 4.98 1.70 20.37
N ALA A 69 6.07 2.05 19.68
CA ALA A 69 6.41 3.41 19.31
C ALA A 69 5.44 4.00 18.29
N SER A 70 4.96 3.19 17.34
CA SER A 70 4.02 3.64 16.32
C SER A 70 2.74 4.22 16.92
N ARG A 71 2.18 3.60 17.97
CA ARG A 71 0.96 4.11 18.62
C ARG A 71 1.14 5.51 19.19
N GLN A 72 2.34 5.81 19.72
CA GLN A 72 2.68 7.14 20.25
C GLN A 72 2.95 8.14 19.13
N LEU A 73 3.49 7.70 18.00
CA LEU A 73 3.89 8.56 16.88
C LEU A 73 2.78 8.80 15.85
N SER A 74 1.75 7.96 15.79
CA SER A 74 0.66 8.08 14.81
C SER A 74 0.06 9.50 14.74
N PRO A 75 -0.25 10.20 15.85
CA PRO A 75 -0.77 11.58 15.76
C PRO A 75 0.18 12.55 15.06
N PHE A 76 1.49 12.44 15.33
CA PHE A 76 2.51 13.26 14.69
C PHE A 76 2.70 12.92 13.20
N LEU A 77 2.72 11.64 12.86
CA LEU A 77 2.86 11.22 11.46
C LEU A 77 1.64 11.66 10.65
N PHE A 78 0.43 11.51 11.20
CA PHE A 78 -0.80 11.93 10.56
C PHE A 78 -0.92 13.45 10.42
N SER A 79 -0.48 14.23 11.41
CA SER A 79 -0.43 15.69 11.27
C SER A 79 0.57 16.15 10.18
N ASN A 80 1.50 15.27 9.79
CA ASN A 80 2.43 15.44 8.67
C ASN A 80 2.01 14.66 7.42
N ARG A 81 0.72 14.30 7.31
CA ARG A 81 0.12 13.61 6.15
C ARG A 81 0.77 12.28 5.77
N GLN A 82 1.54 11.69 6.68
CA GLN A 82 2.19 10.40 6.47
C GLN A 82 1.21 9.26 6.80
N VAL A 83 0.81 8.53 5.77
CA VAL A 83 -0.17 7.44 5.81
C VAL A 83 0.43 6.06 5.48
N GLY A 84 1.74 5.98 5.25
CA GLY A 84 2.47 4.73 4.99
C GLY A 84 2.83 3.93 6.25
N VAL A 85 2.69 4.52 7.44
CA VAL A 85 3.01 3.86 8.72
C VAL A 85 1.80 3.93 9.64
N GLN A 86 1.26 2.76 9.97
CA GLN A 86 0.19 2.59 10.95
C GLN A 86 -1.08 3.39 10.66
N ALA A 87 -1.35 3.62 9.38
CA ALA A 87 -2.62 4.11 8.85
C ALA A 87 -3.33 2.95 8.13
N PRO A 88 -4.28 2.26 8.78
CA PRO A 88 -5.16 1.33 8.09
C PRO A 88 -5.82 2.02 6.89
N CYS A 89 -5.79 1.36 5.73
CA CYS A 89 -6.27 1.91 4.45
C CYS A 89 -5.57 3.20 4.00
N GLY A 90 -4.31 3.43 4.42
CA GLY A 90 -3.57 4.66 4.08
C GLY A 90 -3.37 4.87 2.57
N ALA A 91 -3.11 3.80 1.82
CA ALA A 91 -2.97 3.89 0.37
C ALA A 91 -4.30 4.26 -0.30
N GLU A 92 -5.39 3.60 0.10
CA GLU A 92 -6.73 3.88 -0.41
C GLU A 92 -7.19 5.29 -0.02
N ALA A 93 -6.83 5.78 1.16
CA ALA A 93 -7.12 7.14 1.59
C ALA A 93 -6.40 8.18 0.74
N ALA A 94 -5.10 7.97 0.44
CA ALA A 94 -4.35 8.84 -0.45
C ALA A 94 -4.94 8.84 -1.88
N GLN A 95 -5.31 7.66 -2.39
CA GLN A 95 -5.94 7.52 -3.71
C GLN A 95 -7.32 8.21 -3.78
N LEU A 96 -8.14 8.07 -2.74
CA LEU A 96 -9.45 8.73 -2.64
C LEU A 96 -9.28 10.26 -2.55
N ALA A 97 -8.36 10.74 -1.72
CA ALA A 97 -8.05 12.16 -1.58
C ALA A 97 -7.55 12.77 -2.90
N ALA A 98 -6.63 12.10 -3.59
CA ALA A 98 -6.13 12.55 -4.88
C ALA A 98 -7.23 12.63 -5.95
N ARG A 99 -8.17 11.67 -5.95
CA ARG A 99 -9.33 11.69 -6.86
C ARG A 99 -10.27 12.86 -6.58
N ARG A 100 -10.56 13.14 -5.30
CA ARG A 100 -11.39 14.29 -4.89
C ARG A 100 -10.77 15.61 -5.34
N PHE A 101 -9.45 15.75 -5.16
CA PHE A 101 -8.73 16.90 -5.69
C PHE A 101 -8.80 16.97 -7.21
N ALA A 102 -8.49 15.87 -7.91
CA ALA A 102 -8.50 15.84 -9.37
C ALA A 102 -9.87 16.22 -9.96
N ALA A 103 -10.97 15.79 -9.35
CA ALA A 103 -12.33 16.12 -9.79
C ALA A 103 -12.69 17.60 -9.61
N ALA A 104 -12.03 18.31 -8.68
CA ALA A 104 -12.27 19.72 -8.37
C ALA A 104 -11.10 20.64 -8.78
N ALA A 105 -10.14 20.10 -9.54
CA ALA A 105 -8.99 20.83 -10.03
C ALA A 105 -9.42 21.78 -11.16
N SER A 106 -8.92 23.01 -11.15
CA SER A 106 -9.02 23.95 -12.27
C SER A 106 -7.90 23.69 -13.29
N GLU A 107 -7.93 24.43 -14.40
CA GLU A 107 -6.90 24.38 -15.44
C GLU A 107 -5.52 24.84 -14.94
N GLU A 108 -5.48 25.58 -13.83
CA GLU A 108 -4.27 26.10 -13.19
C GLU A 108 -3.71 25.19 -12.07
N ASP A 109 -4.42 24.10 -11.76
CA ASP A 109 -4.05 23.17 -10.70
C ASP A 109 -3.27 21.97 -11.21
N VAL A 110 -2.37 21.47 -10.37
CA VAL A 110 -1.56 20.28 -10.67
C VAL A 110 -1.51 19.34 -9.48
N VAL A 111 -1.29 18.05 -9.76
CA VAL A 111 -0.78 17.11 -8.76
C VAL A 111 0.71 16.91 -8.98
N LEU A 112 1.52 17.35 -8.02
CA LEU A 112 2.95 17.11 -7.99
C LEU A 112 3.23 15.80 -7.24
N LYS A 113 3.94 14.87 -7.89
CA LYS A 113 4.38 13.60 -7.30
C LYS A 113 5.90 13.58 -7.22
N LEU A 114 6.43 13.58 -6.00
CA LEU A 114 7.87 13.60 -5.74
C LEU A 114 8.43 12.17 -5.72
N ASP A 115 9.57 11.97 -6.38
CA ASP A 115 10.39 10.76 -6.27
C ASP A 115 11.74 11.13 -5.66
N PHE A 116 12.24 10.31 -4.73
CA PHE A 116 13.52 10.56 -4.04
C PHE A 116 14.54 9.47 -4.39
N LYS A 117 15.77 9.88 -4.68
CA LYS A 117 16.86 8.96 -5.03
C LYS A 117 17.24 8.14 -3.80
N ASN A 118 16.96 6.84 -3.82
CA ASN A 118 17.43 5.88 -2.81
C ASN A 118 17.05 6.26 -1.36
N ALA A 119 15.88 6.89 -1.19
CA ALA A 119 15.46 7.64 0.00
C ALA A 119 15.77 6.96 1.34
N PHE A 120 15.39 5.68 1.48
CA PHE A 120 15.62 4.93 2.70
C PHE A 120 17.10 4.83 3.09
N ASN A 121 17.98 4.59 2.13
CA ASN A 121 19.40 4.37 2.40
C ASN A 121 20.17 5.69 2.55
N THR A 122 19.58 6.83 2.17
CA THR A 122 20.24 8.14 2.18
C THR A 122 19.71 9.07 3.26
N ILE A 123 18.49 8.86 3.78
CA ILE A 123 17.87 9.74 4.77
C ILE A 123 18.81 9.98 5.97
N ALA A 124 18.91 11.23 6.41
CA ALA A 124 19.81 11.62 7.48
C ALA A 124 19.41 10.96 8.81
N ARG A 125 20.34 10.20 9.39
CA ARG A 125 20.12 9.51 10.68
C ARG A 125 19.88 10.49 11.81
N GLN A 126 20.59 11.61 11.79
CA GLN A 126 20.42 12.68 12.75
C GLN A 126 18.95 13.10 12.86
N SER A 127 18.26 13.30 11.73
CA SER A 127 16.86 13.74 11.73
C SER A 127 15.92 12.74 12.41
N PHE A 128 16.07 11.44 12.18
CA PHE A 128 15.22 10.48 12.89
C PHE A 128 15.67 10.22 14.33
N VAL A 129 16.96 10.36 14.66
CA VAL A 129 17.45 10.27 16.05
C VAL A 129 16.90 11.42 16.89
N GLU A 130 16.94 12.65 16.39
CA GLU A 130 16.36 13.83 17.04
C GLU A 130 14.84 13.67 17.23
N GLY A 131 14.15 13.13 16.23
CA GLY A 131 12.70 12.87 16.32
C GLY A 131 12.35 11.78 17.31
N VAL A 132 13.14 10.71 17.37
CA VAL A 132 12.99 9.68 18.40
C VAL A 132 13.26 10.27 19.78
N SER A 133 14.35 11.01 19.95
CA SER A 133 14.71 11.62 21.23
C SER A 133 13.63 12.57 21.76
N SER A 134 13.02 13.37 20.89
CA SER A 134 12.01 14.36 21.29
C SER A 134 10.61 13.78 21.50
N ARG A 135 10.24 12.70 20.78
CA ARG A 135 8.85 12.20 20.77
C ARG A 135 8.66 10.84 21.43
N VAL A 136 9.65 9.96 21.35
CA VAL A 136 9.63 8.61 21.95
C VAL A 136 11.00 8.29 22.55
N PRO A 137 11.45 9.01 23.59
CA PRO A 137 12.81 8.87 24.13
C PRO A 137 13.11 7.45 24.61
N ALA A 138 12.10 6.68 25.02
CA ALA A 138 12.24 5.27 25.40
C ALA A 138 12.78 4.37 24.26
N LEU A 139 12.63 4.77 23.00
CA LEU A 139 13.14 4.06 21.83
C LEU A 139 14.60 4.42 21.50
N LEU A 140 15.10 5.55 22.04
CA LEU A 140 16.41 6.09 21.71
C LEU A 140 17.57 5.11 21.96
N PRO A 141 17.65 4.37 23.07
CA PRO A 141 18.78 3.45 23.30
C PRO A 141 18.93 2.40 22.20
N HIS A 142 17.83 1.81 21.73
CA HIS A 142 17.84 0.86 20.61
C HIS A 142 18.26 1.51 19.31
N VAL A 143 17.66 2.67 18.99
CA VAL A 143 17.95 3.39 17.74
C VAL A 143 19.42 3.84 17.71
N TRP A 144 19.94 4.33 18.83
CA TRP A 144 21.34 4.72 18.95
C TRP A 144 22.28 3.51 18.81
N ALA A 145 21.97 2.38 19.43
CA ALA A 145 22.76 1.17 19.27
C ALA A 145 22.75 0.64 17.82
N ALA A 146 21.63 0.80 17.11
CA ALA A 146 21.46 0.32 15.73
C ALA A 146 22.01 1.26 14.65
N TYR A 147 21.90 2.57 14.85
CA TYR A 147 22.12 3.58 13.82
C TYR A 147 23.13 4.66 14.21
N GLY A 148 23.53 4.75 15.48
CA GLY A 148 24.49 5.74 15.99
C GLY A 148 25.93 5.54 15.48
N ALA A 149 26.26 4.35 14.99
CA ALA A 149 27.52 4.05 14.32
C ALA A 149 27.28 3.18 13.06
N PRO A 150 28.25 3.12 12.12
CA PRO A 150 28.10 2.27 10.94
C PRO A 150 28.01 0.76 11.27
N GLY A 151 26.91 0.12 10.88
CA GLY A 151 26.75 -1.34 10.94
C GLY A 151 27.44 -2.06 9.77
N ALA A 152 27.71 -3.36 9.90
CA ALA A 152 28.30 -4.16 8.83
C ALA A 152 27.22 -4.74 7.90
N LEU A 153 27.31 -4.42 6.61
CA LEU A 153 26.47 -4.99 5.56
C LEU A 153 27.28 -5.99 4.75
N PHE A 154 26.80 -7.23 4.63
CA PHE A 154 27.53 -8.31 3.96
C PHE A 154 26.88 -8.66 2.62
N PHE A 155 27.60 -8.49 1.51
CA PHE A 155 27.19 -8.90 0.17
C PHE A 155 28.21 -9.90 -0.40
N GLY A 156 27.92 -11.19 -0.28
CA GLY A 156 28.94 -12.23 -0.47
C GLY A 156 30.09 -12.01 0.52
N ASP A 157 31.32 -11.96 0.00
CA ASP A 157 32.52 -11.70 0.80
C ASP A 157 32.81 -10.20 0.99
N THR A 158 32.04 -9.33 0.34
CA THR A 158 32.20 -7.88 0.44
C THR A 158 31.49 -7.36 1.68
N ARG A 159 32.23 -6.61 2.50
CA ARG A 159 31.67 -5.86 3.63
C ARG A 159 31.54 -4.38 3.28
N LEU A 160 30.32 -3.85 3.41
CA LEU A 160 29.99 -2.44 3.25
C LEU A 160 29.60 -1.83 4.59
N ALA A 161 29.85 -0.53 4.76
CA ALA A 161 29.45 0.22 5.95
C ALA A 161 28.02 0.79 5.77
N SER A 162 27.11 0.47 6.70
CA SER A 162 25.81 1.11 6.78
C SER A 162 25.96 2.46 7.50
N SER A 163 26.39 3.50 6.78
CA SER A 163 26.72 4.81 7.37
C SER A 163 25.59 5.83 7.32
N ALA A 164 24.59 5.64 6.46
CA ALA A 164 23.44 6.53 6.31
C ALA A 164 22.14 5.74 6.25
N GLY A 165 21.01 6.44 6.31
CA GLY A 165 19.70 5.88 6.09
C GLY A 165 19.18 4.94 7.18
N ALA A 166 17.93 4.56 6.99
CA ALA A 166 17.28 3.43 7.63
C ALA A 166 17.38 2.21 6.72
N GLN A 167 17.81 1.07 7.26
CA GLN A 167 18.10 -0.11 6.45
C GLN A 167 16.81 -0.69 5.81
N GLN A 168 16.80 -0.87 4.49
CA GLN A 168 15.65 -1.47 3.77
C GLN A 168 15.52 -2.96 4.12
N GLY A 169 14.61 -3.27 5.05
CA GLY A 169 14.42 -4.63 5.60
C GLY A 169 14.36 -4.65 7.12
N ASP A 170 14.74 -3.55 7.77
CA ASP A 170 14.52 -3.34 9.20
C ASP A 170 13.02 -3.06 9.47
N PRO A 171 12.34 -3.85 10.32
CA PRO A 171 10.96 -3.59 10.72
C PRO A 171 10.70 -2.20 11.33
N LEU A 172 11.71 -1.58 11.95
CA LEU A 172 11.62 -0.22 12.51
C LEU A 172 11.93 0.86 11.46
N GLY A 173 12.59 0.49 10.36
CA GLY A 173 13.08 1.40 9.32
C GLY A 173 12.02 2.34 8.75
N PRO A 174 10.82 1.86 8.35
CA PRO A 174 9.75 2.73 7.85
C PRO A 174 9.32 3.82 8.84
N LEU A 175 9.24 3.49 10.14
CA LEU A 175 8.89 4.45 11.17
C LEU A 175 9.97 5.54 11.30
N LEU A 176 11.25 5.15 11.34
CA LEU A 176 12.38 6.09 11.41
C LEU A 176 12.43 6.99 10.17
N PHE A 177 12.29 6.41 8.98
CA PHE A 177 12.22 7.17 7.73
C PHE A 177 11.09 8.20 7.77
N SER A 178 9.89 7.79 8.17
CA SER A 178 8.73 8.68 8.25
C SER A 178 8.90 9.83 9.25
N ILE A 179 9.62 9.63 10.36
CA ILE A 179 9.95 10.71 11.30
C ILE A 179 10.85 11.76 10.62
N ALA A 180 11.93 11.32 9.96
CA ALA A 180 12.84 12.23 9.27
C ALA A 180 12.13 12.96 8.10
N ALA A 181 11.31 12.24 7.32
CA ALA A 181 10.52 12.83 6.25
C ALA A 181 9.54 13.91 6.75
N ALA A 182 8.92 13.70 7.92
CA ALA A 182 8.03 14.68 8.53
C ALA A 182 8.77 15.98 8.92
N PHE A 183 10.02 15.90 9.38
CA PHE A 183 10.83 17.09 9.63
C PHE A 183 11.22 17.82 8.35
N LEU A 184 11.61 17.10 7.30
CA LEU A 184 11.89 17.72 6.00
C LEU A 184 10.64 18.45 5.49
N ARG A 185 9.47 17.80 5.51
CA ARG A 185 8.19 18.41 5.16
C ARG A 185 7.93 19.69 5.96
N THR A 186 8.11 19.64 7.29
CA THR A 186 7.91 20.82 8.15
C THR A 186 8.82 21.98 7.73
N ARG A 187 10.10 21.70 7.43
CA ARG A 187 11.05 22.72 6.97
C ARG A 187 10.69 23.27 5.59
N VAL A 188 10.20 22.43 4.67
CA VAL A 188 9.74 22.86 3.35
C VAL A 188 8.53 23.79 3.48
N LEU A 189 7.51 23.40 4.24
CA LEU A 189 6.33 24.25 4.40
C LEU A 189 6.64 25.58 5.08
N ALA A 190 7.67 25.65 5.92
CA ALA A 190 8.13 26.88 6.53
C ALA A 190 8.79 27.87 5.54
N THR A 191 9.12 27.45 4.31
CA THR A 191 9.62 28.36 3.27
C THR A 191 8.50 28.98 2.43
N LEU A 192 7.25 28.56 2.64
CA LEU A 192 6.07 29.07 1.93
C LEU A 192 5.35 30.10 2.82
N SER A 193 4.63 31.03 2.20
CA SER A 193 3.73 31.93 2.92
C SER A 193 2.51 31.18 3.50
N ALA A 194 1.81 31.79 4.45
CA ALA A 194 0.58 31.20 5.01
C ALA A 194 -0.48 30.95 3.93
N ASP A 195 -0.63 31.87 2.97
CA ASP A 195 -1.58 31.75 1.86
C ASP A 195 -1.19 30.62 0.90
N GLU A 196 0.11 30.44 0.65
CA GLU A 196 0.62 29.36 -0.19
C GLU A 196 0.42 28.00 0.45
N VAL A 197 0.66 27.89 1.76
CA VAL A 197 0.36 26.66 2.52
C VAL A 197 -1.15 26.37 2.51
N ALA A 198 -1.99 27.40 2.67
CA ALA A 198 -3.45 27.25 2.60
C ALA A 198 -3.95 26.86 1.19
N ALA A 199 -3.21 27.22 0.13
CA ALA A 199 -3.52 26.84 -1.24
C ALA A 199 -3.20 25.36 -1.56
N ILE A 200 -2.51 24.63 -0.68
CA ILE A 200 -2.32 23.18 -0.81
C ILE A 200 -3.63 22.48 -0.46
N ARG A 201 -4.32 21.96 -1.47
CA ARG A 201 -5.65 21.36 -1.33
C ARG A 201 -5.64 19.85 -1.24
N PHE A 202 -4.54 19.19 -1.58
CA PHE A 202 -4.30 17.77 -1.35
C PHE A 202 -2.87 17.54 -0.91
N GLU A 203 -2.66 16.65 0.06
CA GLU A 203 -1.34 16.18 0.42
C GLU A 203 -1.41 14.79 1.04
N ALA A 204 -0.57 13.88 0.56
CA ALA A 204 -0.37 12.57 1.17
C ALA A 204 1.07 12.10 0.98
N ALA A 205 1.64 11.50 2.03
CA ALA A 205 2.89 10.77 1.97
C ALA A 205 2.66 9.31 2.33
N PHE A 206 3.08 8.39 1.47
CA PHE A 206 3.15 6.96 1.78
C PHE A 206 4.62 6.55 1.77
N LEU A 207 5.26 6.58 2.93
CA LEU A 207 6.70 6.50 3.05
C LEU A 207 7.36 7.59 2.19
N ASP A 208 8.17 7.21 1.20
CA ASP A 208 8.89 8.08 0.27
C ASP A 208 8.04 8.60 -0.89
N ASP A 209 6.88 7.99 -1.16
CA ASP A 209 5.93 8.48 -2.17
C ASP A 209 5.16 9.70 -1.61
N VAL A 210 5.57 10.91 -1.98
CA VAL A 210 4.94 12.16 -1.50
C VAL A 210 4.25 12.88 -2.66
N SER A 211 2.97 13.22 -2.46
CA SER A 211 2.17 13.91 -3.47
C SER A 211 1.45 15.13 -2.90
N PHE A 212 1.37 16.19 -3.70
CA PHE A 212 0.68 17.44 -3.39
C PHE A 212 -0.29 17.79 -4.52
N GLY A 213 -1.47 18.33 -4.19
CA GLY A 213 -2.38 18.97 -5.12
C GLY A 213 -2.55 20.44 -4.76
N ALA A 214 -2.18 21.33 -5.68
CA ALA A 214 -2.15 22.78 -5.45
C ALA A 214 -2.17 23.54 -6.79
N PRO A 215 -2.38 24.87 -6.78
CA PRO A 215 -2.10 25.71 -7.93
C PRO A 215 -0.65 25.56 -8.40
N ALA A 216 -0.42 25.60 -9.72
CA ALA A 216 0.87 25.31 -10.33
C ALA A 216 2.04 26.16 -9.78
N PRO A 217 1.90 27.48 -9.50
CA PRO A 217 2.98 28.25 -8.90
C PRO A 217 3.35 27.79 -7.48
N VAL A 218 2.39 27.33 -6.69
CA VAL A 218 2.62 26.80 -5.33
C VAL A 218 3.31 25.44 -5.41
N ALA A 219 2.85 24.56 -6.30
CA ALA A 219 3.49 23.27 -6.56
C ALA A 219 4.95 23.44 -7.04
N ARG A 220 5.23 24.44 -7.87
CA ARG A 220 6.60 24.79 -8.27
C ARG A 220 7.46 25.19 -7.07
N LYS A 221 6.96 26.06 -6.20
CA LYS A 221 7.67 26.47 -4.96
C LYS A 221 7.93 25.29 -4.04
N LEU A 222 6.97 24.38 -3.89
CA LEU A 222 7.17 23.12 -3.15
C LEU A 222 8.32 22.31 -3.74
N LEU A 223 8.31 22.08 -5.06
CA LEU A 223 9.35 21.34 -5.76
C LEU A 223 10.74 21.98 -5.54
N ASP A 224 10.84 23.30 -5.66
CA ASP A 224 12.10 24.04 -5.45
C ASP A 224 12.57 23.97 -3.99
N ALA A 225 11.66 24.08 -3.03
CA ALA A 225 11.99 23.96 -1.62
C ALA A 225 12.47 22.54 -1.26
N PHE A 226 11.82 21.49 -1.77
CA PHE A 226 12.31 20.11 -1.63
C PHE A 226 13.66 19.91 -2.30
N ARG A 227 13.89 20.52 -3.48
CA ARG A 227 15.18 20.46 -4.19
C ARG A 227 16.30 21.13 -3.39
N ALA A 228 16.01 22.26 -2.75
CA ALA A 228 16.99 23.01 -1.97
C ALA A 228 17.31 22.34 -0.61
N LEU A 229 16.29 21.86 0.10
CA LEU A 229 16.43 21.33 1.47
C LEU A 229 16.67 19.81 1.54
N GLY A 230 16.20 19.08 0.52
CA GLY A 230 16.27 17.62 0.44
C GLY A 230 17.68 17.04 0.60
N PRO A 231 18.71 17.54 -0.10
CA PRO A 231 20.08 17.03 0.03
C PRO A 231 20.61 17.03 1.46
N GLY A 232 20.38 18.12 2.22
CA GLY A 232 20.80 18.23 3.62
C GLY A 232 20.04 17.29 4.57
N ALA A 233 18.86 16.82 4.17
CA ALA A 233 18.10 15.81 4.89
C ALA A 233 18.37 14.37 4.40
N GLY A 234 19.23 14.19 3.39
CA GLY A 234 19.46 12.88 2.76
C GLY A 234 18.29 12.39 1.90
N ALA A 235 17.45 13.30 1.43
CA ALA A 235 16.29 13.05 0.56
C ALA A 235 16.42 13.87 -0.73
N GLU A 236 17.40 13.52 -1.55
CA GLU A 236 17.61 14.16 -2.85
C GLU A 236 16.49 13.78 -3.83
N LEU A 237 15.90 14.77 -4.48
CA LEU A 237 14.89 14.53 -5.51
C LEU A 237 15.47 13.85 -6.74
N ASN A 238 14.69 12.94 -7.29
CA ASN A 238 14.90 12.35 -8.58
C ASN A 238 14.00 13.03 -9.61
N LEU A 239 14.48 14.15 -10.16
CA LEU A 239 13.67 14.96 -11.09
C LEU A 239 13.20 14.15 -12.31
N GLY A 240 14.02 13.22 -12.82
CA GLY A 240 13.66 12.35 -13.94
C GLY A 240 12.55 11.33 -13.65
N LYS A 241 12.17 11.14 -12.38
CA LYS A 241 11.02 10.31 -11.97
C LYS A 241 9.96 11.07 -11.19
N THR A 242 10.24 12.33 -10.88
CA THR A 242 9.22 13.25 -10.38
C THR A 242 8.23 13.47 -11.51
N GLU A 243 6.95 13.52 -11.17
CA GLU A 243 5.87 13.65 -12.15
C GLU A 243 5.00 14.85 -11.77
N VAL A 244 4.52 15.57 -12.78
CA VAL A 244 3.46 16.56 -12.63
C VAL A 244 2.25 16.09 -13.40
N VAL A 245 1.09 16.06 -12.75
CA VAL A 245 -0.19 15.68 -13.37
C VAL A 245 -0.99 16.95 -13.61
N LEU A 246 -1.29 17.20 -14.89
CA LEU A 246 -1.91 18.41 -15.39
C LEU A 246 -3.39 18.19 -15.66
N HIS A 247 -4.18 19.24 -15.48
CA HIS A 247 -5.53 19.29 -16.05
C HIS A 247 -5.47 19.16 -17.57
N GLN A 248 -6.48 18.55 -18.21
CA GLN A 248 -6.41 18.25 -19.65
C GLN A 248 -6.52 19.49 -20.52
N SER A 249 -7.16 20.52 -19.98
CA SER A 249 -7.25 21.85 -20.56
C SER A 249 -6.22 22.83 -19.97
N ALA A 250 -5.19 22.35 -19.25
CA ALA A 250 -4.19 23.24 -18.66
C ALA A 250 -3.48 24.09 -19.74
N PRO A 251 -3.34 25.41 -19.54
CA PRO A 251 -2.64 26.23 -20.51
C PRO A 251 -1.14 25.85 -20.55
N PRO A 252 -0.46 26.06 -21.69
CA PRO A 252 0.97 25.74 -21.83
C PRO A 252 1.88 26.40 -20.78
N THR A 253 1.45 27.54 -20.24
CA THR A 253 2.14 28.27 -19.17
C THR A 253 2.25 27.45 -17.88
N VAL A 254 1.26 26.62 -17.55
CA VAL A 254 1.27 25.73 -16.38
C VAL A 254 2.34 24.65 -16.54
N ALA A 255 2.37 23.97 -17.69
CA ALA A 255 3.38 22.97 -18.00
C ALA A 255 4.80 23.57 -18.03
N ALA A 256 4.92 24.81 -18.55
CA ALA A 256 6.19 25.54 -18.62
C ALA A 256 6.82 25.86 -17.26
N LEU A 257 6.07 25.76 -16.15
CA LEU A 257 6.63 25.87 -14.79
C LEU A 257 7.45 24.64 -14.38
N PHE A 258 7.31 23.51 -15.08
CA PHE A 258 7.96 22.24 -14.72
C PHE A 258 8.87 21.69 -15.82
N PRO A 259 9.81 22.49 -16.37
CA PRO A 259 10.65 22.06 -17.49
C PRO A 259 11.67 20.99 -17.09
N ASP A 260 11.97 20.88 -15.79
CA ASP A 260 12.96 19.97 -15.21
C ASP A 260 12.35 18.66 -14.69
N VAL A 261 11.04 18.50 -14.73
CA VAL A 261 10.30 17.32 -14.25
C VAL A 261 10.24 16.24 -15.33
N GLY A 262 10.50 14.98 -14.96
CA GLY A 262 10.71 13.88 -15.89
C GLY A 262 9.46 13.39 -16.64
N ALA A 263 8.26 13.59 -16.09
CA ALA A 263 7.03 13.23 -16.77
C ALA A 263 5.90 14.23 -16.49
N HIS A 264 5.19 14.60 -17.56
CA HIS A 264 3.95 15.38 -17.51
C HIS A 264 2.80 14.43 -17.85
N LEU A 265 1.93 14.19 -16.89
CA LEU A 265 0.79 13.28 -17.00
C LEU A 265 -0.51 14.08 -17.07
N SER A 266 -1.59 13.40 -17.43
CA SER A 266 -2.94 13.98 -17.46
C SER A 266 -3.76 13.52 -16.25
N LEU A 267 -4.58 14.42 -15.67
CA LEU A 267 -5.51 14.06 -14.60
C LEU A 267 -6.53 12.99 -15.06
N GLN A 268 -6.72 12.78 -16.37
CA GLN A 268 -7.61 11.75 -16.91
C GLN A 268 -6.99 10.36 -16.74
N SER A 269 -5.66 10.29 -16.71
CA SER A 269 -4.90 9.04 -16.82
C SER A 269 -3.62 9.10 -15.99
N PHE A 270 -3.77 9.19 -14.67
CA PHE A 270 -2.65 9.06 -13.73
C PHE A 270 -2.90 7.95 -12.71
N SER A 271 -1.82 7.46 -12.12
CA SER A 271 -1.86 6.50 -11.01
C SER A 271 -1.24 7.09 -9.75
N LEU A 272 -1.71 6.62 -8.59
CA LEU A 272 -1.12 6.94 -7.29
C LEU A 272 -1.03 5.65 -6.46
N LEU A 273 0.17 5.38 -5.93
CA LEU A 273 0.47 4.18 -5.13
C LEU A 273 0.06 2.88 -5.84
N GLY A 274 0.28 2.81 -7.15
CA GLY A 274 -0.02 1.64 -7.98
C GLY A 274 -1.48 1.46 -8.39
N ALA A 275 -2.40 2.34 -7.95
CA ALA A 275 -3.79 2.33 -8.39
C ALA A 275 -4.05 3.41 -9.45
N PRO A 276 -4.82 3.13 -10.51
CA PRO A 276 -5.32 4.16 -11.41
C PRO A 276 -6.24 5.13 -10.67
N CYS A 277 -5.96 6.43 -10.70
CA CYS A 277 -6.80 7.44 -10.06
C CYS A 277 -7.84 7.99 -11.05
N GLY A 278 -7.40 8.61 -12.15
CA GLY A 278 -8.24 9.13 -13.25
C GLY A 278 -9.36 10.10 -12.82
N LEU A 279 -10.06 10.70 -13.79
CA LEU A 279 -11.25 11.52 -13.52
C LEU A 279 -12.55 10.70 -13.50
N SER A 280 -12.54 9.47 -14.01
CA SER A 280 -13.71 8.58 -14.00
C SER A 280 -13.34 7.15 -13.63
N LEU A 281 -14.27 6.46 -12.95
CA LEU A 281 -14.10 5.04 -12.63
C LEU A 281 -13.98 4.18 -13.89
N ALA A 282 -14.66 4.55 -14.98
CA ALA A 282 -14.55 3.87 -16.27
C ALA A 282 -13.11 3.95 -16.84
N ALA A 283 -12.51 5.14 -16.86
CA ALA A 283 -11.12 5.31 -17.30
C ALA A 283 -10.13 4.58 -16.38
N ALA A 284 -10.35 4.65 -15.06
CA ALA A 284 -9.56 3.89 -14.09
C ALA A 284 -9.70 2.37 -14.28
N GLY A 285 -10.88 1.90 -14.67
CA GLY A 285 -11.19 0.52 -15.03
C GLY A 285 -10.41 0.04 -16.25
N ALA A 286 -10.40 0.83 -17.32
CA ALA A 286 -9.61 0.53 -18.52
C ALA A 286 -8.10 0.45 -18.20
N ALA A 287 -7.59 1.38 -17.39
CA ALA A 287 -6.20 1.39 -16.95
C ALA A 287 -5.81 0.18 -16.07
N ALA A 288 -6.79 -0.48 -15.44
CA ALA A 288 -6.55 -1.70 -14.67
C ALA A 288 -6.19 -2.93 -15.55
N GLY A 289 -6.47 -2.86 -16.86
CA GLY A 289 -6.22 -3.95 -17.80
C GLY A 289 -4.76 -4.42 -17.81
N GLU A 290 -3.80 -3.49 -17.91
CA GLU A 290 -2.37 -3.85 -17.93
C GLU A 290 -1.92 -4.51 -16.62
N PHE A 291 -2.40 -3.98 -15.48
CA PHE A 291 -2.12 -4.57 -14.17
C PHE A 291 -2.64 -6.01 -14.11
N CYS A 292 -3.91 -6.22 -14.47
CA CYS A 292 -4.55 -7.53 -14.37
C CYS A 292 -3.93 -8.53 -15.34
N ALA A 293 -3.60 -8.12 -16.57
CA ALA A 293 -2.89 -8.95 -17.54
C ALA A 293 -1.52 -9.39 -17.02
N ARG A 294 -0.78 -8.50 -16.35
CA ARG A 294 0.51 -8.85 -15.74
C ARG A 294 0.36 -9.85 -14.58
N GLN A 295 -0.68 -9.72 -13.75
CA GLN A 295 -0.93 -10.70 -12.70
C GLN A 295 -1.43 -12.03 -13.28
N ALA A 296 -2.27 -12.00 -14.31
CA ALA A 296 -2.78 -13.18 -14.99
C ALA A 296 -1.61 -14.03 -15.52
N ARG A 297 -0.61 -13.41 -16.15
CA ARG A 297 0.63 -14.10 -16.58
C ARG A 297 1.34 -14.81 -15.43
N LYS A 298 1.42 -14.20 -14.24
CA LYS A 298 2.03 -14.84 -13.05
C LYS A 298 1.20 -16.02 -12.57
N VAL A 299 -0.13 -15.88 -12.56
CA VAL A 299 -1.05 -16.93 -12.15
C VAL A 299 -0.98 -18.12 -13.10
N SER A 300 -0.90 -17.90 -14.41
CA SER A 300 -0.73 -18.97 -15.39
C SER A 300 0.54 -19.80 -15.18
N LEU A 301 1.62 -19.21 -14.62
CA LEU A 301 2.83 -19.98 -14.27
C LEU A 301 2.60 -20.97 -13.14
N ILE A 302 1.58 -20.76 -12.29
CA ILE A 302 1.22 -21.70 -11.23
C ILE A 302 0.71 -23.02 -11.83
N GLY A 303 0.07 -22.97 -13.00
CA GLY A 303 -0.40 -24.14 -13.74
C GLY A 303 0.72 -25.12 -14.12
N ARG A 304 1.98 -24.64 -14.13
CA ARG A 304 3.17 -25.43 -14.48
C ARG A 304 3.89 -26.02 -13.27
N VAL A 305 3.38 -25.81 -12.05
CA VAL A 305 3.98 -26.35 -10.83
C VAL A 305 3.72 -27.86 -10.80
N PRO A 306 4.76 -28.72 -10.73
CA PRO A 306 4.59 -30.17 -10.88
C PRO A 306 3.75 -30.83 -9.80
N ASP A 307 3.72 -30.28 -8.58
CA ASP A 307 2.95 -30.81 -7.46
C ASP A 307 1.55 -30.16 -7.42
N PRO A 308 0.47 -30.93 -7.65
CA PRO A 308 -0.89 -30.41 -7.67
C PRO A 308 -1.34 -29.79 -6.34
N ALA A 309 -0.86 -30.31 -5.20
CA ALA A 309 -1.21 -29.78 -3.89
C ALA A 309 -0.54 -28.42 -3.65
N VAL A 310 0.71 -28.26 -4.11
CA VAL A 310 1.41 -26.96 -4.08
C VAL A 310 0.74 -25.97 -5.03
N ALA A 311 0.43 -26.39 -6.27
CA ALA A 311 -0.27 -25.54 -7.24
C ALA A 311 -1.61 -25.05 -6.70
N PHE A 312 -2.42 -25.96 -6.14
CA PHE A 312 -3.68 -25.63 -5.49
C PHE A 312 -3.51 -24.63 -4.34
N ALA A 313 -2.53 -24.85 -3.44
CA ALA A 313 -2.26 -23.94 -2.34
C ALA A 313 -1.86 -22.55 -2.83
N LEU A 314 -1.01 -22.46 -3.86
CA LEU A 314 -0.62 -21.20 -4.49
C LEU A 314 -1.81 -20.50 -5.14
N LEU A 315 -2.67 -21.20 -5.87
CA LEU A 315 -3.87 -20.61 -6.46
C LEU A 315 -4.83 -20.06 -5.39
N ARG A 316 -5.04 -20.83 -4.31
CA ARG A 316 -5.94 -20.46 -3.22
C ARG A 316 -5.44 -19.28 -2.39
N PHE A 317 -4.14 -19.21 -2.08
CA PHE A 317 -3.58 -18.22 -1.14
C PHE A 317 -2.76 -17.11 -1.79
N CYS A 318 -2.37 -17.28 -3.07
CA CYS A 318 -1.52 -16.33 -3.80
C CYS A 318 -2.02 -16.06 -5.24
N GLY A 319 -3.12 -16.67 -5.67
CA GLY A 319 -3.63 -16.60 -7.05
C GLY A 319 -4.47 -15.35 -7.34
N ALA A 320 -5.60 -15.53 -8.01
CA ALA A 320 -6.44 -14.42 -8.49
C ALA A 320 -6.85 -13.46 -7.37
N GLN A 321 -7.58 -13.92 -6.35
CA GLN A 321 -8.10 -13.03 -5.30
C GLN A 321 -7.01 -12.21 -4.60
N PRO A 322 -5.93 -12.79 -4.06
CA PRO A 322 -4.93 -12.02 -3.34
C PRO A 322 -4.22 -10.97 -4.21
N LEU A 323 -4.01 -11.27 -5.49
CA LEU A 323 -3.35 -10.36 -6.45
C LEU A 323 -4.30 -9.28 -6.99
N GLY A 324 -5.56 -9.63 -7.26
CA GLY A 324 -6.55 -8.72 -7.84
C GLY A 324 -7.24 -7.84 -6.80
N ASN A 325 -7.26 -8.22 -5.52
CA ASN A 325 -8.00 -7.51 -4.47
C ASN A 325 -7.56 -6.05 -4.30
N PHE A 326 -6.29 -5.75 -4.53
CA PHE A 326 -5.79 -4.37 -4.47
C PHE A 326 -6.50 -3.48 -5.51
N ILE A 327 -6.54 -3.90 -6.77
CA ILE A 327 -7.25 -3.15 -7.83
C ILE A 327 -8.76 -3.16 -7.61
N ALA A 328 -9.33 -4.27 -7.14
CA ALA A 328 -10.74 -4.34 -6.78
C ALA A 328 -11.11 -3.30 -5.71
N ARG A 329 -10.28 -3.13 -4.67
CA ARG A 329 -10.46 -2.10 -3.63
C ARG A 329 -10.29 -0.68 -4.17
N ALA A 330 -9.41 -0.49 -5.15
CA ALA A 330 -9.10 0.83 -5.68
C ALA A 330 -10.06 1.31 -6.78
N VAL A 331 -10.52 0.42 -7.67
CA VAL A 331 -11.28 0.78 -8.88
C VAL A 331 -12.71 0.19 -8.88
N GLY A 332 -12.94 -0.86 -8.11
CA GLY A 332 -14.26 -1.45 -7.91
C GLY A 332 -14.85 -2.06 -9.18
N PRO A 333 -16.18 -1.95 -9.38
CA PRO A 333 -16.88 -2.68 -10.45
C PRO A 333 -16.40 -2.30 -11.85
N SER A 334 -15.84 -1.11 -12.05
CA SER A 334 -15.30 -0.70 -13.36
C SER A 334 -14.06 -1.49 -13.77
N ALA A 335 -13.37 -2.17 -12.85
CA ALA A 335 -12.29 -3.08 -13.17
C ALA A 335 -12.75 -4.51 -13.45
N ALA A 336 -14.06 -4.82 -13.37
CA ALA A 336 -14.56 -6.19 -13.51
C ALA A 336 -14.09 -6.88 -14.80
N PRO A 337 -14.14 -6.27 -16.01
CA PRO A 337 -13.65 -6.92 -17.22
C PRO A 337 -12.16 -7.28 -17.15
N ALA A 338 -11.34 -6.43 -16.52
CA ALA A 338 -9.91 -6.70 -16.32
C ALA A 338 -9.68 -7.79 -15.27
N LEU A 339 -10.47 -7.82 -14.20
CA LEU A 339 -10.41 -8.83 -13.15
C LEU A 339 -10.87 -10.20 -13.65
N GLU A 340 -11.81 -10.27 -14.59
CA GLU A 340 -12.25 -11.52 -15.22
C GLU A 340 -11.12 -12.21 -15.98
N VAL A 341 -10.20 -11.46 -16.61
CA VAL A 341 -9.00 -12.03 -17.23
C VAL A 341 -8.12 -12.74 -16.20
N LEU A 342 -7.99 -12.16 -15.00
CA LEU A 342 -7.24 -12.77 -13.90
C LEU A 342 -7.95 -13.99 -13.32
N ASP A 343 -9.27 -13.92 -13.18
CA ASP A 343 -10.10 -15.05 -12.71
C ASP A 343 -10.04 -16.23 -13.69
N ALA A 344 -10.12 -15.96 -15.00
CA ALA A 344 -9.98 -16.97 -16.05
C ALA A 344 -8.59 -17.62 -16.04
N ALA A 345 -7.53 -16.83 -15.85
CA ALA A 345 -6.17 -17.37 -15.74
C ALA A 345 -6.00 -18.29 -14.52
N ALA A 346 -6.65 -17.98 -13.40
CA ALA A 346 -6.62 -18.86 -12.22
C ALA A 346 -7.41 -20.14 -12.44
N ALA A 347 -8.57 -20.07 -13.10
CA ALA A 347 -9.33 -21.26 -13.47
C ALA A 347 -8.53 -22.17 -14.41
N ALA A 348 -7.95 -21.62 -15.48
CA ALA A 348 -7.12 -22.37 -16.41
C ALA A 348 -5.89 -23.00 -15.74
N ALA A 349 -5.20 -22.27 -14.86
CA ALA A 349 -4.07 -22.80 -14.10
C ALA A 349 -4.47 -23.91 -13.14
N PHE A 350 -5.68 -23.85 -12.56
CA PHE A 350 -6.22 -24.93 -11.72
C PHE A 350 -6.49 -26.19 -12.55
N GLU A 351 -7.11 -26.04 -13.72
CA GLU A 351 -7.41 -27.15 -14.62
C GLU A 351 -6.14 -27.82 -15.16
N GLU A 352 -5.10 -27.03 -15.46
CA GLU A 352 -3.80 -27.51 -15.92
C GLU A 352 -3.04 -28.31 -14.84
N ALA A 353 -2.99 -27.81 -13.60
CA ALA A 353 -2.15 -28.38 -12.54
C ALA A 353 -2.86 -29.36 -11.61
N VAL A 354 -4.19 -29.29 -11.49
CA VAL A 354 -4.91 -29.97 -10.42
C VAL A 354 -5.95 -30.93 -10.99
N LEU A 355 -7.03 -30.42 -11.56
CA LEU A 355 -8.07 -31.22 -12.21
C LEU A 355 -9.05 -30.33 -12.98
N VAL A 356 -9.65 -30.89 -14.02
CA VAL A 356 -10.70 -30.23 -14.81
C VAL A 356 -12.03 -30.30 -14.09
N LEU A 357 -12.70 -29.15 -13.92
CA LEU A 357 -14.02 -29.05 -13.29
C LEU A 357 -15.11 -28.78 -14.35
N PRO A 358 -16.26 -29.47 -14.30
CA PRO A 358 -17.42 -29.08 -15.09
C PRO A 358 -17.86 -27.64 -14.75
N PRO A 359 -18.48 -26.89 -15.68
CA PRO A 359 -18.87 -25.50 -15.45
C PRO A 359 -19.68 -25.25 -14.17
N PRO A 360 -20.68 -26.09 -13.80
CA PRO A 360 -21.41 -25.91 -12.54
C PRO A 360 -20.52 -26.05 -11.28
N CYS A 361 -19.47 -26.87 -11.35
CA CYS A 361 -18.56 -27.10 -10.23
C CYS A 361 -17.59 -25.93 -10.01
N LEU A 362 -17.36 -25.07 -11.01
CA LEU A 362 -16.52 -23.89 -10.87
C LEU A 362 -17.10 -22.87 -9.88
N GLU A 363 -18.43 -22.75 -9.83
CA GLU A 363 -19.09 -21.86 -8.87
C GLU A 363 -18.94 -22.36 -7.43
N VAL A 364 -19.10 -23.68 -7.23
CA VAL A 364 -18.87 -24.32 -5.93
C VAL A 364 -17.39 -24.23 -5.54
N ALA A 365 -16.47 -24.46 -6.48
CA ALA A 365 -15.03 -24.36 -6.22
C ALA A 365 -14.61 -22.95 -5.77
N ALA A 366 -15.29 -21.91 -6.25
CA ALA A 366 -15.04 -20.53 -5.85
C ALA A 366 -15.52 -20.20 -4.42
N LEU A 367 -16.43 -20.99 -3.85
CA LEU A 367 -16.90 -20.81 -2.46
C LEU A 367 -15.79 -21.14 -1.45
N PRO A 368 -15.84 -20.57 -0.23
CA PRO A 368 -14.92 -20.93 0.84
C PRO A 368 -15.18 -22.36 1.34
N ALA A 369 -14.15 -22.96 1.95
CA ALA A 369 -14.24 -24.32 2.52
C ALA A 369 -15.39 -24.51 3.52
N ARG A 370 -15.76 -23.47 4.29
CA ARG A 370 -16.90 -23.52 5.23
C ARG A 370 -18.26 -23.74 4.54
N LEU A 371 -18.34 -23.49 3.22
CA LEU A 371 -19.52 -23.70 2.38
C LEU A 371 -19.31 -24.87 1.39
N GLY A 372 -18.33 -25.75 1.65
CA GLY A 372 -18.03 -26.91 0.81
C GLY A 372 -17.23 -26.60 -0.47
N GLY A 373 -16.76 -25.36 -0.65
CA GLY A 373 -15.95 -24.99 -1.81
C GLY A 373 -14.44 -25.18 -1.63
N LEU A 374 -13.68 -24.97 -2.71
CA LEU A 374 -12.22 -25.11 -2.72
C LEU A 374 -11.49 -23.84 -2.28
N GLY A 375 -12.20 -22.72 -2.16
CA GLY A 375 -11.64 -21.42 -1.81
C GLY A 375 -10.93 -20.72 -2.96
N LEU A 376 -11.18 -21.13 -4.22
CA LEU A 376 -10.66 -20.51 -5.44
C LEU A 376 -11.47 -19.26 -5.79
N ARG A 377 -11.52 -18.31 -4.86
CA ARG A 377 -12.37 -17.13 -4.95
C ARG A 377 -12.07 -16.32 -6.21
N ARG A 378 -13.13 -15.97 -6.93
CA ARG A 378 -13.11 -15.03 -8.06
C ARG A 378 -13.11 -13.59 -7.54
N VAL A 379 -12.32 -12.72 -8.15
CA VAL A 379 -12.15 -11.32 -7.73
C VAL A 379 -13.22 -10.43 -8.34
N ALA A 380 -13.54 -10.61 -9.62
CA ALA A 380 -14.48 -9.74 -10.32
C ALA A 380 -15.85 -9.66 -9.63
N PRO A 381 -16.46 -10.79 -9.19
CA PRO A 381 -17.76 -10.75 -8.50
C PRO A 381 -17.71 -10.11 -7.10
N LEU A 382 -16.50 -9.97 -6.53
CA LEU A 382 -16.28 -9.35 -5.22
C LEU A 382 -15.85 -7.88 -5.33
N ALA A 383 -15.66 -7.35 -6.54
CA ALA A 383 -15.04 -6.05 -6.76
C ALA A 383 -15.83 -4.90 -6.14
N LEU A 384 -17.16 -4.91 -6.27
CA LEU A 384 -18.00 -3.89 -5.64
C LEU A 384 -17.87 -3.89 -4.11
N LEU A 385 -17.93 -5.07 -3.48
CA LEU A 385 -17.86 -5.19 -2.03
C LEU A 385 -16.48 -4.78 -1.50
N ALA A 386 -15.42 -5.13 -2.22
CA ALA A 386 -14.06 -4.72 -1.92
C ALA A 386 -13.93 -3.19 -1.98
N PHE A 387 -14.48 -2.57 -3.03
CA PHE A 387 -14.46 -1.12 -3.23
C PHE A 387 -15.27 -0.37 -2.16
N VAL A 388 -16.51 -0.80 -1.89
CA VAL A 388 -17.36 -0.19 -0.85
C VAL A 388 -16.68 -0.25 0.51
N ALA A 389 -16.15 -1.41 0.89
CA ALA A 389 -15.45 -1.56 2.17
C ALA A 389 -14.16 -0.74 2.25
N ALA A 390 -13.40 -0.66 1.16
CA ALA A 390 -12.20 0.17 1.09
C ALA A 390 -12.54 1.66 1.21
N ARG A 391 -13.55 2.12 0.48
CA ARG A 391 -14.06 3.50 0.49
C ARG A 391 -14.51 3.91 1.88
N ALA A 392 -15.44 3.15 2.48
CA ALA A 392 -15.92 3.44 3.83
C ALA A 392 -14.79 3.52 4.86
N ALA A 393 -13.84 2.58 4.82
CA ALA A 393 -12.71 2.57 5.75
C ALA A 393 -11.69 3.70 5.51
N ALA A 394 -11.51 4.12 4.25
CA ALA A 394 -10.53 5.12 3.86
C ALA A 394 -11.03 6.57 4.04
N THR A 395 -12.35 6.80 3.93
CA THR A 395 -12.95 8.14 3.98
C THR A 395 -12.51 8.98 5.18
N PRO A 396 -12.55 8.50 6.44
CA PRO A 396 -12.16 9.32 7.59
C PRO A 396 -10.71 9.80 7.54
N LEU A 397 -9.83 9.03 6.91
CA LEU A 397 -8.43 9.41 6.71
C LEU A 397 -8.28 10.32 5.48
N ALA A 398 -8.98 10.02 4.37
CA ALA A 398 -8.97 10.84 3.16
C ALA A 398 -9.49 12.26 3.40
N ASP A 399 -10.51 12.43 4.25
CA ASP A 399 -11.04 13.75 4.67
C ASP A 399 -9.94 14.62 5.31
N LYS A 400 -8.92 14.00 5.91
CA LYS A 400 -7.76 14.69 6.50
C LYS A 400 -6.61 14.88 5.51
N LEU A 401 -6.71 14.42 4.28
CA LEU A 401 -5.65 14.57 3.26
C LEU A 401 -6.00 15.64 2.22
N VAL A 402 -7.20 16.22 2.30
CA VAL A 402 -7.68 17.29 1.41
C VAL A 402 -8.10 18.53 2.20
N ALA A 403 -8.18 19.68 1.53
CA ALA A 403 -8.71 20.91 2.11
C ALA A 403 -10.23 20.82 2.40
N PRO A 404 -10.73 21.59 3.38
CA PRO A 404 -12.17 21.72 3.62
C PRO A 404 -12.91 22.12 2.33
N GLY A 405 -14.00 21.41 2.00
CA GLY A 405 -14.77 21.60 0.77
C GLY A 405 -14.51 20.55 -0.33
N LEU A 406 -13.38 19.83 -0.28
CA LEU A 406 -13.10 18.71 -1.19
C LEU A 406 -13.54 17.35 -0.63
N VAL A 407 -14.47 17.35 0.33
CA VAL A 407 -14.89 16.14 1.07
C VAL A 407 -15.94 15.33 0.29
N GLU A 408 -16.60 15.95 -0.70
CA GLU A 408 -17.57 15.25 -1.53
C GLU A 408 -16.89 14.22 -2.45
N ASP A 409 -17.40 12.99 -2.48
CA ASP A 409 -16.93 11.96 -3.39
C ASP A 409 -17.62 12.16 -4.74
N ALA A 410 -16.86 12.61 -5.74
CA ALA A 410 -17.34 12.80 -7.12
C ALA A 410 -17.98 11.53 -7.72
N PHE A 411 -17.71 10.36 -7.15
CA PHE A 411 -18.24 9.07 -7.61
C PHE A 411 -19.39 8.52 -6.75
N ALA A 412 -19.92 9.31 -5.80
CA ALA A 412 -20.96 8.84 -4.88
C ALA A 412 -22.23 8.36 -5.60
N ALA A 413 -22.63 9.04 -6.68
CA ALA A 413 -23.80 8.67 -7.48
C ALA A 413 -23.61 7.32 -8.19
N ASP A 414 -22.47 7.14 -8.87
CA ASP A 414 -22.11 5.89 -9.56
C ASP A 414 -22.06 4.71 -8.59
N LEU A 415 -21.48 4.94 -7.39
CA LEU A 415 -21.40 3.94 -6.35
C LEU A 415 -22.78 3.54 -5.83
N SER A 416 -23.65 4.53 -5.57
CA SER A 416 -25.01 4.28 -5.09
C SER A 416 -25.83 3.49 -6.11
N SER A 417 -25.70 3.82 -7.40
CA SER A 417 -26.32 3.07 -8.51
C SER A 417 -25.77 1.63 -8.61
N ALA A 418 -24.46 1.44 -8.43
CA ALA A 418 -23.85 0.11 -8.41
C ALA A 418 -24.35 -0.74 -7.24
N ILE A 419 -24.47 -0.17 -6.04
CA ILE A 419 -25.01 -0.87 -4.85
C ILE A 419 -26.48 -1.23 -5.07
N ALA A 420 -27.29 -0.33 -5.62
CA ALA A 420 -28.70 -0.60 -5.89
C ALA A 420 -28.88 -1.79 -6.84
N ARG A 421 -28.15 -1.81 -7.97
CA ARG A 421 -28.15 -2.94 -8.91
C ARG A 421 -27.68 -4.24 -8.25
N PHE A 422 -26.61 -4.17 -7.47
CA PHE A 422 -26.09 -5.33 -6.74
C PHE A 422 -27.09 -5.86 -5.70
N THR A 423 -27.87 -4.99 -5.05
CA THR A 423 -28.85 -5.37 -4.03
C THR A 423 -30.02 -6.15 -4.62
N VAL A 424 -30.39 -5.90 -5.89
CA VAL A 424 -31.39 -6.71 -6.59
C VAL A 424 -30.93 -8.16 -6.69
N GLU A 425 -29.64 -8.37 -6.98
CA GLU A 425 -29.08 -9.71 -7.09
C GLU A 425 -28.74 -10.30 -5.71
N PHE A 426 -28.12 -9.56 -4.81
CA PHE A 426 -27.69 -10.03 -3.49
C PHE A 426 -28.30 -9.16 -2.40
N PRO A 427 -29.58 -9.36 -2.03
CA PRO A 427 -30.29 -8.49 -1.11
C PRO A 427 -29.61 -8.33 0.26
N ALA A 428 -29.06 -9.39 0.84
CA ALA A 428 -28.44 -9.32 2.16
C ALA A 428 -27.10 -8.56 2.10
N ALA A 429 -26.21 -8.96 1.19
CA ALA A 429 -24.93 -8.28 1.01
C ALA A 429 -25.08 -6.83 0.51
N GLY A 430 -26.07 -6.55 -0.33
CA GLY A 430 -26.35 -5.23 -0.88
C GLY A 430 -26.88 -4.23 0.16
N ARG A 431 -27.83 -4.65 1.02
CA ARG A 431 -28.29 -3.82 2.15
C ARG A 431 -27.14 -3.49 3.11
N GLU A 432 -26.29 -4.47 3.40
CA GLU A 432 -25.13 -4.28 4.26
C GLU A 432 -24.10 -3.32 3.62
N ALA A 433 -23.87 -3.44 2.32
CA ALA A 433 -23.01 -2.52 1.58
C ALA A 433 -23.54 -1.08 1.62
N ALA A 434 -24.86 -0.89 1.46
CA ALA A 434 -25.50 0.41 1.56
C ALA A 434 -25.36 1.03 2.96
N ALA A 435 -25.57 0.24 4.02
CA ALA A 435 -25.39 0.68 5.40
C ALA A 435 -23.95 1.13 5.67
N LEU A 436 -22.96 0.38 5.18
CA LEU A 436 -21.54 0.66 5.41
C LEU A 436 -21.08 2.00 4.83
N VAL A 437 -21.62 2.40 3.67
CA VAL A 437 -21.31 3.72 3.07
C VAL A 437 -21.67 4.85 4.04
N SER A 438 -22.78 4.71 4.75
CA SER A 438 -23.25 5.67 5.75
C SER A 438 -22.43 5.62 7.04
N GLU A 439 -22.07 4.42 7.50
CA GLU A 439 -21.35 4.21 8.78
C GLU A 439 -19.87 4.61 8.73
N ARG A 440 -19.24 4.62 7.55
CA ARG A 440 -17.78 4.85 7.37
C ARG A 440 -16.91 3.94 8.26
N ALA A 441 -17.38 2.72 8.51
CA ALA A 441 -16.72 1.76 9.40
C ALA A 441 -15.67 0.90 8.67
N GLY A 442 -14.58 0.57 9.37
CA GLY A 442 -13.51 -0.28 8.86
C GLY A 442 -13.77 -1.78 8.98
N GLY A 443 -13.00 -2.59 8.24
CA GLY A 443 -12.95 -4.05 8.44
C GLY A 443 -14.13 -4.86 7.88
N ALA A 444 -15.07 -4.23 7.18
CA ALA A 444 -16.31 -4.87 6.74
C ALA A 444 -16.18 -5.74 5.48
N GLN A 445 -15.08 -5.69 4.72
CA GLN A 445 -14.94 -6.46 3.47
C GLN A 445 -15.19 -7.96 3.69
N LYS A 446 -14.61 -8.54 4.74
CA LYS A 446 -14.80 -9.96 5.06
C LYS A 446 -16.27 -10.30 5.34
N ARG A 447 -16.98 -9.41 6.05
CA ARG A 447 -18.42 -9.55 6.35
C ARG A 447 -19.25 -9.51 5.07
N LEU A 448 -19.04 -8.49 4.23
CA LEU A 448 -19.72 -8.34 2.94
C LEU A 448 -19.50 -9.55 2.02
N THR A 449 -18.24 -9.98 1.88
CA THR A 449 -17.90 -11.17 1.10
C THR A 449 -18.61 -12.41 1.65
N ALA A 450 -18.63 -12.59 2.97
CA ALA A 450 -19.27 -13.75 3.60
C ALA A 450 -20.79 -13.80 3.36
N LEU A 451 -21.48 -12.63 3.38
CA LEU A 451 -22.91 -12.52 3.07
C LEU A 451 -23.18 -12.94 1.62
N ARG A 452 -22.44 -12.37 0.66
CA ARG A 452 -22.60 -12.72 -0.75
C ARG A 452 -22.32 -14.20 -1.00
N GLU A 453 -21.26 -14.75 -0.40
CA GLU A 453 -20.93 -16.18 -0.50
C GLU A 453 -22.06 -17.08 0.01
N GLN A 454 -22.73 -16.67 1.10
CA GLN A 454 -23.89 -17.39 1.62
C GLN A 454 -25.06 -17.36 0.62
N GLU A 455 -25.38 -16.18 0.07
CA GLU A 455 -26.46 -16.04 -0.92
C GLU A 455 -26.18 -16.85 -2.20
N VAL A 456 -24.92 -16.93 -2.64
CA VAL A 456 -24.52 -17.81 -3.77
C VAL A 456 -24.72 -19.28 -3.42
N PHE A 457 -24.31 -19.70 -2.22
CA PHE A 457 -24.49 -21.08 -1.77
C PHE A 457 -25.98 -21.47 -1.70
N ASP A 458 -26.83 -20.61 -1.15
CA ASP A 458 -28.26 -20.86 -1.03
C ASP A 458 -28.93 -21.01 -2.42
N ARG A 459 -28.49 -20.21 -3.41
CA ARG A 459 -28.93 -20.35 -4.82
C ARG A 459 -28.53 -21.68 -5.45
N ILE A 460 -27.29 -22.13 -5.23
CA ILE A 460 -26.80 -23.41 -5.74
C ILE A 460 -27.62 -24.56 -5.15
N LEU A 461 -27.90 -24.53 -3.84
CA LEU A 461 -28.75 -25.54 -3.19
C LEU A 461 -30.18 -25.54 -3.73
N ALA A 462 -30.77 -24.36 -3.96
CA ALA A 462 -32.11 -24.24 -4.52
C ALA A 462 -32.17 -24.84 -5.94
N ALA A 463 -31.19 -24.55 -6.78
CA ALA A 463 -31.09 -25.10 -8.14
C ALA A 463 -30.94 -26.63 -8.14
N ALA A 464 -30.07 -27.17 -7.28
CA ALA A 464 -29.88 -28.62 -7.15
C ALA A 464 -31.15 -29.32 -6.64
N SER A 465 -31.89 -28.70 -5.73
CA SER A 465 -33.15 -29.23 -5.20
C SER A 465 -34.26 -29.26 -6.26
N LEU A 466 -34.28 -28.30 -7.18
CA LEU A 466 -35.23 -28.28 -8.30
C LEU A 466 -34.91 -29.36 -9.33
N GLU A 467 -33.63 -29.56 -9.68
CA GLU A 467 -33.22 -30.66 -10.56
C GLU A 467 -33.54 -32.04 -9.97
N GLN A 468 -33.32 -32.23 -8.66
CA GLN A 468 -33.68 -33.47 -7.97
C GLN A 468 -35.19 -33.73 -7.95
N ARG A 469 -36.02 -32.68 -7.94
CA ARG A 469 -37.48 -32.82 -8.01
C ARG A 469 -38.00 -33.03 -9.43
N ALA A 470 -37.23 -32.64 -10.44
CA ALA A 470 -37.58 -32.79 -11.85
C ALA A 470 -37.16 -34.14 -12.44
N ARG A 471 -36.19 -34.82 -11.82
CA ARG A 471 -35.81 -36.21 -12.08
C ARG A 471 -36.66 -37.16 -11.25
#